data_AF-A0A972TXE2-F1
#
_entry.id   AF-A0A972TXE2-F1
#
_cell.length_a   1.000
_cell.length_b   1.000
_cell.length_c   1.000
_cell.angle_alpha   90.00
_cell.angle_beta   90.00
_cell.angle_gamma   90.00
#
_symmetry.space_group_name_H-M   'P 1'
#
loop_
_entity.id
_entity.type
_entity.pdbx_description
1 polymer ?
#
loop_
_entity_poly.entity_id
_entity_poly.type
_entity_poly.pdbx_seq_one_letter_code
_entity_poly.pdbx_strand_id
1 'polypeptide(L)'
;MQNRKAIILVCNRAYNIARDIEEVSGVTVVKVICSGRITLPLIIKAFEMGAEGVMGVGCKRGECHYVTGNEQAKQNFNNAGKLLHLLGIKGGKIK
;
A
#
# COMPACT_ATOMS: atom_id res chain seq x y z
N MET A 1 8.21 9.24 -22.03
CA MET A 1 8.00 8.09 -21.12
C MET A 1 7.55 8.65 -19.78
N GLN A 2 6.28 8.46 -19.38
CA GLN A 2 5.76 9.00 -18.12
C GLN A 2 6.36 8.21 -16.96
N ASN A 3 7.06 8.90 -16.06
CA ASN A 3 7.77 8.33 -14.93
C ASN A 3 6.75 7.89 -13.85
N ARG A 4 6.06 6.77 -14.07
CA ARG A 4 5.00 6.31 -13.17
C ARG A 4 5.58 5.84 -11.86
N LYS A 5 5.24 6.53 -10.77
CA LYS A 5 5.65 6.17 -9.40
C LYS A 5 4.56 5.34 -8.73
N ALA A 6 4.83 4.05 -8.51
CA ALA A 6 4.02 3.19 -7.67
C ALA A 6 4.70 2.99 -6.31
N ILE A 7 3.96 3.14 -5.22
CA ILE A 7 4.44 2.88 -3.87
C ILE A 7 3.86 1.55 -3.37
N ILE A 8 4.71 0.64 -2.92
CA ILE A 8 4.31 -0.64 -2.34
C ILE A 8 4.65 -0.64 -0.86
N LEU A 9 3.62 -0.71 -0.01
CA LEU A 9 3.75 -0.77 1.45
C LEU A 9 3.72 -2.22 1.90
N VAL A 10 4.84 -2.75 2.41
CA VAL A 10 5.03 -4.19 2.59
C VAL A 10 5.28 -4.55 4.05
N CYS A 11 4.49 -5.49 4.57
CA CYS A 11 4.72 -6.14 5.86
C CYS A 11 6.05 -6.91 5.85
N ASN A 12 6.87 -6.76 6.89
CA ASN A 12 8.18 -7.39 6.97
C ASN A 12 8.12 -8.93 6.82
N ARG A 13 7.06 -9.57 7.34
CA ARG A 13 6.84 -11.02 7.19
C ARG A 13 6.38 -11.45 5.79
N ALA A 14 5.84 -10.53 4.99
CA ALA A 14 5.47 -10.77 3.61
C ALA A 14 6.55 -10.30 2.62
N TYR A 15 7.62 -9.66 3.09
CA TYR A 15 8.58 -8.95 2.25
C TYR A 15 9.23 -9.80 1.16
N ASN A 16 9.51 -11.07 1.44
CA ASN A 16 10.15 -11.96 0.48
C ASN A 16 9.35 -12.13 -0.82
N ILE A 17 8.02 -11.93 -0.81
CA ILE A 17 7.20 -12.03 -2.03
C ILE A 17 7.23 -10.75 -2.88
N ALA A 18 7.69 -9.63 -2.29
CA ALA A 18 7.75 -8.33 -2.95
C ALA A 18 9.19 -7.91 -3.28
N ARG A 19 10.19 -8.72 -2.88
CA ARG A 19 11.62 -8.40 -3.02
C ARG A 19 12.00 -8.14 -4.48
N ASP A 20 11.56 -9.01 -5.38
CA ASP A 20 11.93 -8.92 -6.80
C ASP A 20 11.23 -7.72 -7.50
N ILE A 21 10.23 -7.11 -6.84
CA ILE A 21 9.54 -5.91 -7.36
C ILE A 21 10.39 -4.65 -7.14
N GLU A 22 11.36 -4.67 -6.22
CA GLU A 22 12.26 -3.51 -5.99
C GLU A 22 13.10 -3.15 -7.20
N GLU A 23 13.39 -4.12 -8.07
CA GLU A 23 14.16 -3.92 -9.30
C GLU A 23 13.31 -3.30 -10.42
N VAL A 24 11.99 -3.21 -10.25
CA VAL A 24 11.08 -2.65 -11.25
C VAL A 24 11.18 -1.13 -11.25
N SER A 25 11.61 -0.57 -12.37
CA SER A 25 11.69 0.88 -12.57
C SER A 25 10.34 1.56 -12.32
N GLY A 26 10.36 2.65 -11.54
CA GLY A 26 9.16 3.39 -11.17
C GLY A 26 8.41 2.82 -9.97
N VAL A 27 8.92 1.76 -9.32
CA VAL A 27 8.38 1.25 -8.07
C VAL A 27 9.24 1.68 -6.89
N THR A 28 8.60 2.00 -5.78
CA THR A 28 9.27 2.22 -4.49
C THR A 28 8.63 1.30 -3.45
N VAL A 29 9.42 0.39 -2.91
CA VAL A 29 8.98 -0.51 -1.83
C VAL A 29 9.32 0.12 -0.49
N VAL A 30 8.33 0.22 0.39
CA VAL A 30 8.47 0.72 1.76
C VAL A 30 8.10 -0.39 2.72
N LYS A 31 9.08 -0.83 3.51
CA LYS A 31 8.87 -1.86 4.52
C LYS A 31 8.26 -1.29 5.79
N VAL A 32 7.27 -1.98 6.32
CA VAL A 32 6.70 -1.77 7.65
C VAL A 32 6.78 -3.05 8.45
N ILE A 33 6.86 -2.96 9.78
CA ILE A 33 6.90 -4.15 10.65
C ILE A 33 5.66 -5.04 10.44
N CYS A 34 4.49 -4.41 10.27
CA CYS A 34 3.21 -5.06 10.04
C CYS A 34 2.37 -4.19 9.10
N SER A 35 1.54 -4.82 8.25
CA SER A 35 0.55 -4.10 7.44
C SER A 35 -0.39 -3.25 8.30
N GLY A 36 -0.62 -3.60 9.57
CA GLY A 36 -1.45 -2.81 10.49
C GLY A 36 -0.89 -1.40 10.79
N ARG A 37 0.38 -1.13 10.46
CA ARG A 37 0.96 0.22 10.49
C ARG A 37 0.57 1.07 9.29
N ILE A 38 -0.03 0.47 8.27
CA ILE A 38 -0.51 1.19 7.09
C ILE A 38 -1.86 1.82 7.43
N THR A 39 -1.81 3.09 7.80
CA THR A 39 -2.98 3.90 8.15
C THR A 39 -3.51 4.65 6.91
N LEU A 40 -4.76 5.09 6.97
CA LEU A 40 -5.35 5.93 5.92
C LEU A 40 -4.49 7.17 5.60
N PRO A 41 -4.03 7.99 6.57
CA PRO A 41 -3.16 9.13 6.28
C PRO A 41 -1.86 8.76 5.56
N LEU A 42 -1.27 7.60 5.86
CA LEU A 42 -0.05 7.14 5.19
C LEU A 42 -0.30 6.88 3.69
N ILE A 43 -1.43 6.24 3.37
CA ILE A 43 -1.83 5.98 1.99
C ILE A 43 -2.08 7.28 1.24
N ILE A 44 -2.81 8.22 1.85
CA ILE A 44 -3.07 9.53 1.24
C ILE A 44 -1.77 10.31 1.04
N LYS A 45 -0.84 10.24 1.99
CA LYS A 45 0.47 10.89 1.88
C LYS A 45 1.25 10.40 0.66
N ALA A 46 1.17 9.11 0.33
CA ALA A 46 1.80 8.58 -0.87
C ALA A 46 1.24 9.24 -2.15
N PHE A 47 -0.08 9.45 -2.23
CA PHE A 47 -0.69 10.16 -3.36
C PHE A 47 -0.32 11.65 -3.38
N GLU A 48 -0.28 12.33 -2.22
CA GLU A 48 0.22 13.72 -2.12
C GLU A 48 1.66 13.87 -2.62
N MET A 49 2.49 12.83 -2.44
CA MET A 49 3.88 12.80 -2.90
C MET A 49 4.01 12.46 -4.40
N GLY A 50 2.89 12.36 -5.12
CA GLY A 50 2.86 12.11 -6.57
C GLY A 50 2.86 10.64 -6.96
N ALA A 51 2.49 9.72 -6.07
CA ALA A 51 2.27 8.33 -6.47
C ALA A 51 1.04 8.22 -7.40
N GLU A 52 1.18 7.48 -8.49
CA GLU A 52 0.06 7.10 -9.38
C GLU A 52 -0.69 5.87 -8.85
N GLY A 53 -0.05 5.09 -7.97
CA GLY A 53 -0.67 3.95 -7.33
C GLY A 53 -0.01 3.58 -6.03
N VAL A 54 -0.81 3.01 -5.12
CA VAL A 54 -0.37 2.51 -3.82
C VAL A 54 -0.88 1.09 -3.64
N MET A 55 0.03 0.17 -3.34
CA MET A 55 -0.32 -1.23 -3.09
C MET A 55 0.09 -1.66 -1.67
N GLY A 56 -0.78 -2.36 -0.97
CA GLY A 56 -0.53 -2.95 0.33
C GLY A 56 -0.22 -4.45 0.21
N VAL A 57 0.91 -4.88 0.77
CA VAL A 57 1.28 -6.29 0.82
C VAL A 57 1.38 -6.75 2.27
N GLY A 58 0.56 -7.73 2.63
CA GLY A 58 0.43 -8.24 3.99
C GLY A 58 0.46 -9.76 4.07
N CYS A 59 0.42 -10.28 5.30
CA CYS A 59 0.21 -11.70 5.55
C CYS A 59 -1.16 -12.14 5.03
N LYS A 60 -1.28 -13.43 4.69
CA LYS A 60 -2.55 -14.05 4.32
C LYS A 60 -3.57 -13.92 5.46
N ARG A 61 -4.86 -13.83 5.07
CA ARG A 61 -5.98 -13.77 6.02
C ARG A 61 -5.95 -14.98 6.96
N GLY A 62 -6.09 -14.74 8.27
CA GLY A 62 -5.97 -15.78 9.31
C GLY A 62 -4.55 -16.12 9.74
N GLU A 63 -3.52 -15.68 9.00
CA GLU A 63 -2.10 -15.97 9.28
C GLU A 63 -1.34 -14.71 9.76
N CYS A 64 -2.06 -13.69 10.23
CA CYS A 64 -1.44 -12.46 10.71
C CYS A 64 -0.73 -12.72 12.04
N HIS A 65 0.57 -12.40 12.11
CA HIS A 65 1.34 -12.50 13.34
C HIS A 65 0.79 -11.59 14.46
N TYR A 66 0.27 -10.43 14.09
CA TYR A 66 -0.36 -9.48 15.02
C TYR A 66 -1.88 -9.63 15.07
N VAL A 67 -2.40 -10.83 14.77
CA VAL A 67 -3.80 -11.24 14.82
C VAL A 67 -4.71 -10.56 13.79
N THR A 68 -4.82 -9.23 13.81
CA THR A 68 -5.79 -8.48 12.99
C THR A 68 -5.16 -7.39 12.10
N GLY A 69 -3.83 -7.26 12.10
CA GLY A 69 -3.13 -6.17 11.40
C GLY A 69 -3.34 -6.14 9.88
N ASN A 70 -3.55 -7.28 9.23
CA ASN A 70 -3.88 -7.33 7.80
C ASN A 70 -5.34 -6.94 7.51
N GLU A 71 -6.28 -7.32 8.35
CA GLU A 71 -7.69 -6.90 8.24
C GLU A 71 -7.85 -5.39 8.46
N GLN A 72 -7.16 -4.83 9.46
CA GLN A 72 -7.12 -3.38 9.67
C GLN A 72 -6.56 -2.63 8.47
N ALA A 73 -5.46 -3.13 7.90
CA ALA A 73 -4.87 -2.56 6.68
C ALA A 73 -5.89 -2.58 5.52
N LYS A 74 -6.56 -3.72 5.29
CA LYS A 74 -7.59 -3.83 4.25
C LYS A 74 -8.71 -2.80 4.41
N GLN A 75 -9.17 -2.56 5.65
CA GLN A 75 -10.15 -1.50 5.91
C GLN A 75 -9.61 -0.11 5.59
N ASN A 76 -8.35 0.17 5.94
CA ASN A 76 -7.70 1.44 5.59
C ASN A 76 -7.58 1.65 4.08
N PHE A 77 -7.22 0.62 3.31
CA PHE A 77 -7.19 0.67 1.84
C PHE A 77 -8.59 0.91 1.24
N ASN A 78 -9.62 0.25 1.77
CA ASN A 78 -11.00 0.51 1.35
C ASN A 78 -11.43 1.95 1.63
N ASN A 79 -11.12 2.47 2.81
CA ASN A 79 -11.44 3.85 3.19
C ASN A 79 -10.66 4.85 2.33
N ALA A 80 -9.39 4.57 2.03
CA ALA A 80 -8.58 5.39 1.14
C ALA A 80 -9.18 5.43 -0.27
N GLY A 81 -9.60 4.28 -0.83
CA GLY A 81 -10.27 4.23 -2.13
C GLY A 81 -11.54 5.09 -2.17
N LYS A 82 -12.38 5.01 -1.12
CA LYS A 82 -13.57 5.86 -0.99
C LYS A 82 -13.22 7.35 -0.92
N LEU A 83 -12.20 7.70 -0.14
CA LEU A 83 -11.76 9.09 0.02
C LEU A 83 -11.20 9.65 -1.30
N LEU A 84 -10.33 8.91 -1.99
CA LEU A 84 -9.78 9.30 -3.29
C LEU A 84 -10.89 9.51 -4.33
N HIS A 85 -11.91 8.65 -4.31
CA HIS A 85 -13.09 8.79 -5.17
C HIS A 85 -13.86 10.09 -4.85
N LEU A 86 -14.11 10.39 -3.57
CA LEU A 86 -14.79 11.61 -3.15
C LEU A 86 -14.01 12.87 -3.52
N LEU A 87 -12.67 12.83 -3.44
CA LEU A 87 -11.78 13.93 -3.83
C LEU A 87 -11.66 14.11 -5.35
N GLY A 88 -12.30 13.26 -6.16
CA GLY A 88 -12.23 13.34 -7.61
C GLY A 88 -10.86 12.96 -8.19
N ILE A 89 -10.01 12.28 -7.42
CA ILE A 89 -8.68 11.82 -7.87
C ILE A 89 -8.88 10.61 -8.78
N LYS A 90 -9.24 10.88 -10.04
CA LYS A 90 -9.38 9.90 -11.11
C LYS A 90 -8.01 9.35 -11.46
N GLY A 91 -7.68 8.16 -10.95
CA GLY A 91 -6.45 7.45 -11.30
C GLY A 91 -5.61 6.98 -10.12
N GLY A 92 -6.01 7.28 -8.87
CA GLY A 92 -5.35 6.70 -7.70
C GLY A 92 -5.56 5.19 -7.64
N LYS A 93 -4.64 4.43 -8.25
CA LYS A 93 -4.73 2.96 -8.30
C LYS A 93 -4.35 2.41 -6.94
N ILE A 94 -5.36 2.02 -6.16
CA ILE A 94 -5.18 1.44 -4.83
C ILE A 94 -5.48 -0.06 -4.84
N LYS A 95 -4.59 -0.87 -4.25
CA LYS A 95 -4.78 -2.32 -4.13
C LYS A 95 -4.24 -2.90 -2.83
#